data_AF-A0A0F6SG45-F1
#
_entry.id   AF-A0A0F6SG45-F1
#
_cell.length_a   1.000
_cell.length_b   1.000
_cell.length_c   1.000
_cell.angle_alpha   90.00
_cell.angle_beta   90.00
_cell.angle_gamma   90.00
#
_symmetry.space_group_name_H-M   'P 1'
#
loop_
_entity.id
_entity.type
_entity.pdbx_description
1 polymer ?
#
loop_
_entity_poly.entity_id
_entity_poly.type
_entity_poly.pdbx_seq_one_letter_code
_entity_poly.pdbx_strand_id
1 'polypeptide(L)'
;MDPAAPAREAGVSDDPRASIESIITPLPTPENGVPVPDLALARQRIDSIDDRILDLLAERAEVVGAVRRAKQASGAPALDPEREKALLERLLERGAGRFPKPAILAVFREILSGCVSLQARVTVAYLGPQGTYSHAAARALFGYAPQYIEEATIDGVFESVRRGRAVYGVVPIENSTEGSVAGAIDALIEGGCRIRRELVLPIKHCLLSNVESLSEVRRVYSHPQALAQCRKYLANNLPQAQIVHTASTALAVREAGGDASGAAIGSSLAGEIMGVPVLREGIQDIAFNATRFVMIGKDDAKPTGRDRTTFTFIIADETERGALRRTLGVLEDNGVNMTRIESRPSRDRAWRYVFVIDVEGHREDENVAAALAALETRVQALTVLGSYPRYPDAEKK
;
A
#
# COMPACT_ATOMS: atom_id res chain seq x y z
N MET A 1 36.20 56.38 -2.81
CA MET A 1 34.98 56.33 -3.63
C MET A 1 34.43 54.93 -3.53
N ASP A 2 33.34 54.80 -2.80
CA ASP A 2 32.35 53.72 -2.85
C ASP A 2 31.07 54.37 -3.43
N PRO A 3 29.99 53.68 -3.86
CA PRO A 3 29.78 52.31 -4.39
C PRO A 3 29.04 52.33 -5.75
N ALA A 4 28.83 51.16 -6.38
CA ALA A 4 27.54 50.82 -7.02
C ALA A 4 27.47 49.34 -7.47
N ALA A 5 26.63 48.58 -6.78
CA ALA A 5 25.90 47.37 -7.22
C ALA A 5 24.39 47.67 -7.00
N PRO A 6 23.39 46.81 -7.30
CA PRO A 6 23.23 45.69 -8.26
C PRO A 6 21.87 45.73 -9.06
N ALA A 7 21.63 44.83 -10.02
CA ALA A 7 20.27 44.45 -10.51
C ALA A 7 20.33 43.07 -11.23
N ARG A 8 19.82 41.96 -10.65
CA ARG A 8 18.44 41.42 -10.53
C ARG A 8 17.92 40.60 -11.75
N GLU A 9 17.86 39.28 -11.52
CA GLU A 9 16.90 38.23 -11.91
C GLU A 9 16.01 38.33 -13.17
N ALA A 10 16.06 37.25 -13.98
CA ALA A 10 14.91 36.53 -14.54
C ALA A 10 15.36 35.05 -14.67
N GLY A 11 14.89 34.10 -13.87
CA GLY A 11 13.52 33.58 -13.88
C GLY A 11 13.45 32.38 -14.83
N VAL A 12 14.12 31.27 -14.51
CA VAL A 12 13.87 29.99 -15.20
C VAL A 12 12.50 29.51 -14.71
N SER A 13 11.50 29.55 -15.58
CA SER A 13 10.16 29.10 -15.22
C SER A 13 10.19 27.61 -14.93
N ASP A 14 9.86 27.28 -13.70
CA ASP A 14 9.48 25.97 -13.20
C ASP A 14 8.08 25.62 -13.75
N ASP A 15 7.96 25.54 -15.09
CA ASP A 15 6.68 25.25 -15.74
C ASP A 15 6.54 23.73 -15.98
N PRO A 16 5.72 23.01 -15.19
CA PRO A 16 5.47 21.58 -15.37
C PRO A 16 4.83 21.23 -16.73
N ARG A 17 4.48 22.22 -17.56
CA ARG A 17 4.01 22.01 -18.94
C ARG A 17 5.09 21.47 -19.88
N ALA A 18 6.36 21.77 -19.65
CA ALA A 18 7.45 21.35 -20.55
C ALA A 18 7.62 19.82 -20.61
N SER A 19 7.26 19.09 -19.54
CA SER A 19 7.32 17.64 -19.47
C SER A 19 6.11 16.92 -20.07
N ILE A 20 5.01 17.65 -20.36
CA ILE A 20 3.79 17.09 -20.94
C ILE A 20 3.90 17.00 -22.46
N GLU A 21 4.58 17.96 -23.11
CA GLU A 21 4.66 18.03 -24.57
C GLU A 21 5.36 16.83 -25.21
N SER A 22 6.28 16.16 -24.51
CA SER A 22 7.02 14.99 -25.02
C SER A 22 6.19 13.69 -25.05
N ILE A 23 4.99 13.68 -24.46
CA ILE A 23 4.07 12.53 -24.39
C ILE A 23 2.92 12.65 -25.43
N ILE A 24 2.76 13.81 -26.06
CA ILE A 24 1.62 14.10 -26.95
C ILE A 24 1.84 13.46 -28.33
N THR A 25 1.14 12.37 -28.61
CA THR A 25 0.95 11.90 -29.99
C THR A 25 0.12 12.95 -30.74
N PRO A 26 0.51 13.38 -31.96
CA PRO A 26 -0.26 14.39 -32.69
C PRO A 26 -1.71 13.93 -32.88
N LEU A 27 -2.65 14.81 -32.53
CA LEU A 27 -4.08 14.56 -32.68
C LEU A 27 -4.39 14.34 -34.18
N PRO A 28 -5.24 13.36 -34.52
CA PRO A 28 -5.70 13.18 -35.89
C PRO A 28 -6.33 14.49 -36.40
N THR A 29 -6.11 14.81 -37.66
CA THR A 29 -6.74 15.97 -38.29
C THR A 29 -8.26 15.88 -38.14
N PRO A 30 -8.95 16.98 -37.77
CA PRO A 30 -10.39 16.95 -37.54
C PRO A 30 -11.12 16.40 -38.77
N GLU A 31 -12.06 15.48 -38.55
CA GLU A 31 -12.87 14.89 -39.61
C GLU A 31 -13.61 15.99 -40.40
N ASN A 32 -13.53 15.91 -41.73
CA ASN A 32 -14.20 16.87 -42.62
C ASN A 32 -15.71 16.88 -42.34
N GLY A 33 -16.23 18.03 -41.87
CA GLY A 33 -17.66 18.26 -41.66
C GLY A 33 -18.11 18.38 -40.20
N VAL A 34 -17.23 18.20 -39.21
CA VAL A 34 -17.55 18.46 -37.80
C VAL A 34 -17.27 19.94 -37.48
N PRO A 35 -18.26 20.71 -36.95
CA PRO A 35 -18.02 22.09 -36.52
C PRO A 35 -16.93 22.12 -35.44
N VAL A 36 -15.82 22.81 -35.71
CA VAL A 36 -14.77 23.03 -34.71
C VAL A 36 -15.31 24.06 -33.70
N PRO A 37 -15.48 23.70 -32.41
CA PRO A 37 -15.97 24.63 -31.41
C PRO A 37 -14.94 25.74 -31.19
N ASP A 38 -15.43 26.96 -30.91
CA ASP A 38 -14.56 28.05 -30.46
C ASP A 38 -13.83 27.62 -29.17
N LEU A 39 -12.51 27.58 -29.24
CA LEU A 39 -11.65 27.13 -28.15
C LEU A 39 -11.84 27.97 -26.89
N ALA A 40 -12.09 29.28 -27.01
CA ALA A 40 -12.31 30.14 -25.85
C ALA A 40 -13.66 29.81 -25.18
N LEU A 41 -14.71 29.60 -25.97
CA LEU A 41 -16.02 29.19 -25.44
C LEU A 41 -15.98 27.78 -24.84
N ALA A 42 -15.24 26.84 -25.46
CA ALA A 42 -15.06 25.50 -24.93
C ALA A 42 -14.32 25.52 -23.57
N ARG A 43 -13.27 26.35 -23.43
CA ARG A 43 -12.55 26.53 -22.17
C ARG A 43 -13.43 27.14 -21.08
N GLN A 44 -14.17 28.22 -21.39
CA GLN A 44 -15.14 28.78 -20.44
C GLN A 44 -16.19 27.75 -20.01
N ARG A 45 -16.61 26.87 -20.93
CA ARG A 45 -17.53 25.80 -20.59
C ARG A 45 -16.90 24.78 -19.64
N ILE A 46 -15.62 24.42 -19.84
CA ILE A 46 -14.87 23.55 -18.93
C ILE A 46 -14.77 24.20 -17.55
N ASP A 47 -14.34 25.47 -17.47
CA ASP A 47 -14.22 26.20 -16.20
C ASP A 47 -15.56 26.17 -15.43
N SER A 48 -16.68 26.44 -16.12
CA SER A 48 -18.01 26.38 -15.51
C SER A 48 -18.45 24.99 -15.05
N ILE A 49 -17.92 23.93 -15.67
CA ILE A 49 -18.16 22.54 -15.25
C ILE A 49 -17.31 22.22 -14.03
N ASP A 50 -16.06 22.66 -14.01
CA ASP A 50 -15.11 22.44 -12.92
C ASP A 50 -15.56 23.17 -11.65
N ASP A 51 -16.04 24.40 -11.76
CA ASP A 51 -16.66 25.14 -10.65
C ASP A 51 -17.85 24.36 -10.07
N ARG A 52 -18.72 23.82 -10.93
CA ARG A 52 -19.85 23.00 -10.50
C ARG A 52 -19.43 21.68 -9.87
N ILE A 53 -18.33 21.08 -10.32
CA ILE A 53 -17.76 19.89 -9.69
C ILE A 53 -17.32 20.27 -8.28
N LEU A 54 -16.60 21.39 -8.11
CA LEU A 54 -16.16 21.86 -6.81
C LEU A 54 -17.34 22.14 -5.86
N ASP A 55 -18.39 22.81 -6.33
CA ASP A 55 -19.61 23.07 -5.57
C ASP A 55 -20.28 21.76 -5.11
N LEU A 56 -20.41 20.78 -6.01
CA LEU A 56 -20.98 19.47 -5.69
C LEU A 56 -20.11 18.69 -4.70
N LEU A 57 -18.78 18.84 -4.76
CA LEU A 57 -17.87 18.26 -3.79
C LEU A 57 -18.04 18.91 -2.41
N ALA A 58 -18.22 20.23 -2.36
CA ALA A 58 -18.49 20.96 -1.13
C ALA A 58 -19.83 20.54 -0.51
N GLU A 59 -20.92 20.51 -1.30
CA GLU A 59 -22.24 20.04 -0.85
C GLU A 59 -22.17 18.60 -0.33
N ARG A 60 -21.46 17.72 -1.05
CA ARG A 60 -21.24 16.34 -0.61
C ARG A 60 -20.54 16.30 0.74
N ALA A 61 -19.52 17.12 0.96
CA ALA A 61 -18.78 17.18 2.22
C ALA A 61 -19.67 17.60 3.40
N GLU A 62 -20.63 18.52 3.19
CA GLU A 62 -21.61 18.92 4.21
C GLU A 62 -22.55 17.77 4.60
N VAL A 63 -23.11 17.06 3.60
CA VAL A 63 -23.98 15.90 3.81
C VAL A 63 -23.24 14.80 4.55
N VAL A 64 -22.00 14.54 4.15
CA VAL A 64 -21.06 13.65 4.82
C VAL A 64 -20.88 14.08 6.29
N GLY A 65 -20.68 15.37 6.57
CA GLY A 65 -20.63 15.91 7.93
C GLY A 65 -21.90 15.64 8.75
N ALA A 66 -23.08 15.72 8.15
CA ALA A 66 -24.35 15.37 8.81
C ALA A 66 -24.46 13.87 9.12
N VAL A 67 -24.08 13.01 8.17
CA VAL A 67 -24.04 11.54 8.37
C VAL A 67 -23.12 11.17 9.53
N ARG A 68 -21.98 11.85 9.69
CA ARG A 68 -21.08 11.63 10.84
C ARG A 68 -21.80 11.89 12.16
N ARG A 69 -22.48 13.04 12.30
CA ARG A 69 -23.19 13.39 13.55
C ARG A 69 -24.24 12.32 13.89
N ALA A 70 -24.95 11.82 12.88
CA ALA A 70 -25.90 10.73 13.04
C ALA A 70 -25.23 9.41 13.50
N LYS A 71 -24.09 9.04 12.89
CA LYS A 71 -23.32 7.84 13.27
C LYS A 71 -22.75 7.92 14.69
N GLN A 72 -22.26 9.10 15.10
CA GLN A 72 -21.75 9.31 16.46
C GLN A 72 -22.86 9.18 17.51
N ALA A 73 -24.06 9.69 17.23
CA ALA A 73 -25.21 9.55 18.11
C ALA A 73 -25.70 8.09 18.22
N SER A 74 -25.51 7.28 17.18
CA SER A 74 -25.95 5.87 17.15
C SER A 74 -24.85 4.84 17.47
N GLY A 75 -23.62 5.27 17.72
CA GLY A 75 -22.48 4.38 17.95
C GLY A 75 -22.03 3.58 16.71
N ALA A 76 -22.45 3.99 15.52
CA ALA A 76 -22.12 3.31 14.26
C ALA A 76 -20.66 3.58 13.84
N PRO A 77 -19.99 2.62 13.16
CA PRO A 77 -18.60 2.76 12.75
C PRO A 77 -18.38 3.92 11.77
N ALA A 78 -17.27 4.63 11.97
CA ALA A 78 -16.88 5.78 11.15
C ALA A 78 -16.67 5.40 9.68
N LEU A 79 -15.98 4.27 9.43
CA LEU A 79 -15.72 3.72 8.11
C LEU A 79 -16.61 2.50 7.84
N ASP A 80 -17.23 2.46 6.66
CA ASP A 80 -18.08 1.36 6.21
C ASP A 80 -17.63 0.89 4.81
N PRO A 81 -16.71 -0.09 4.74
CA PRO A 81 -16.15 -0.59 3.48
C PRO A 81 -17.20 -1.19 2.53
N GLU A 82 -18.24 -1.83 3.07
CA GLU A 82 -19.31 -2.41 2.26
C GLU A 82 -20.13 -1.33 1.56
N ARG A 83 -20.43 -0.24 2.28
CA ARG A 83 -21.11 0.92 1.70
C ARG A 83 -20.25 1.59 0.61
N GLU A 84 -18.94 1.65 0.82
CA GLU A 84 -18.00 2.20 -0.17
C GLU A 84 -17.95 1.34 -1.44
N LYS A 85 -17.84 0.03 -1.29
CA LYS A 85 -17.86 -0.92 -2.42
C LYS A 85 -19.14 -0.78 -3.23
N ALA A 86 -20.31 -0.81 -2.57
CA ALA A 86 -21.61 -0.66 -3.23
C ALA A 86 -21.76 0.70 -3.96
N LEU A 87 -21.19 1.77 -3.40
CA LEU A 87 -21.15 3.08 -4.06
C LEU A 87 -20.32 3.04 -5.35
N LEU A 88 -19.12 2.46 -5.30
CA LEU A 88 -18.23 2.36 -6.46
C LEU A 88 -18.84 1.49 -7.57
N GLU A 89 -19.46 0.37 -7.22
CA GLU A 89 -20.17 -0.51 -8.17
C GLU A 89 -21.29 0.26 -8.88
N ARG A 90 -22.16 0.94 -8.12
CA ARG A 90 -23.23 1.78 -8.67
C ARG A 90 -22.70 2.89 -9.61
N LEU A 91 -21.57 3.50 -9.27
CA LEU A 91 -20.95 4.56 -10.08
C LEU A 91 -20.34 4.01 -11.37
N LEU A 92 -19.73 2.82 -11.33
CA LEU A 92 -19.22 2.13 -12.51
C LEU A 92 -20.35 1.77 -13.49
N GLU A 93 -21.49 1.29 -12.98
CA GLU A 93 -22.67 1.01 -13.81
C GLU A 93 -23.22 2.28 -14.46
N ARG A 94 -23.39 3.35 -13.68
CA ARG A 94 -23.96 4.62 -14.18
C ARG A 94 -23.01 5.39 -15.10
N GLY A 95 -21.71 5.24 -14.92
CA GLY A 95 -20.67 5.87 -15.74
C GLY A 95 -20.27 5.08 -16.99
N ALA A 96 -20.83 3.87 -17.18
CA ALA A 96 -20.53 3.03 -18.33
C ALA A 96 -20.78 3.77 -19.65
N GLY A 97 -19.75 3.80 -20.51
CA GLY A 97 -19.81 4.45 -21.83
C GLY A 97 -19.67 5.97 -21.82
N ARG A 98 -19.56 6.62 -20.65
CA ARG A 98 -19.41 8.09 -20.53
C ARG A 98 -18.03 8.52 -20.05
N PHE A 99 -17.36 7.67 -19.28
CA PHE A 99 -16.03 7.95 -18.74
C PHE A 99 -15.25 6.63 -18.57
N PRO A 100 -13.91 6.62 -18.72
CA PRO A 100 -13.13 5.39 -18.57
C PRO A 100 -13.29 4.78 -17.17
N LYS A 101 -13.59 3.48 -17.10
CA LYS A 101 -13.79 2.76 -15.82
C LYS A 101 -12.63 2.96 -14.82
N PRO A 102 -11.35 2.85 -15.22
CA PRO A 102 -10.24 3.10 -14.29
C PRO A 102 -10.22 4.53 -13.73
N ALA A 103 -10.60 5.52 -14.55
CA ALA A 103 -10.63 6.92 -14.15
C ALA A 103 -11.80 7.21 -13.18
N ILE A 104 -12.98 6.61 -13.39
CA ILE A 104 -14.09 6.69 -12.43
C ILE A 104 -13.64 6.20 -11.05
N LEU A 105 -12.98 5.04 -11.00
CA LEU A 105 -12.49 4.47 -9.74
C LEU A 105 -11.46 5.38 -9.07
N ALA A 106 -10.51 5.93 -9.82
CA ALA A 106 -9.49 6.82 -9.29
C ALA A 106 -10.12 8.10 -8.69
N VAL A 107 -10.94 8.81 -9.47
CA VAL A 107 -11.56 10.07 -9.05
C VAL A 107 -12.43 9.88 -7.82
N PHE A 108 -13.32 8.88 -7.83
CA PHE A 108 -14.25 8.69 -6.72
C PHE A 108 -13.58 8.15 -5.46
N ARG A 109 -12.49 7.37 -5.56
CA ARG A 109 -11.67 7.00 -4.40
C ARG A 109 -11.04 8.22 -3.74
N GLU A 110 -10.55 9.17 -4.53
CA GLU A 110 -9.99 10.42 -3.98
C GLU A 110 -11.06 11.31 -3.34
N ILE A 111 -12.22 11.44 -3.97
CA ILE A 111 -13.36 12.18 -3.39
C ILE A 111 -13.79 11.54 -2.06
N LEU A 112 -13.87 10.21 -2.01
CA LEU A 112 -14.21 9.47 -0.80
C LEU A 112 -13.17 9.69 0.29
N SER A 113 -11.89 9.54 -0.04
CA SER A 113 -10.77 9.81 0.86
C SER A 113 -10.88 11.23 1.43
N GLY A 114 -10.98 12.26 0.58
CA GLY A 114 -11.09 13.67 0.98
C GLY A 114 -12.32 13.99 1.84
N CYS A 115 -13.44 13.31 1.62
CA CYS A 115 -14.62 13.47 2.46
C CYS A 115 -14.50 12.76 3.81
N VAL A 116 -13.82 11.60 3.86
CA VAL A 116 -13.57 10.87 5.11
C VAL A 116 -12.61 11.65 6.02
N SER A 117 -11.60 12.33 5.47
CA SER A 117 -10.68 13.15 6.28
C SER A 117 -11.35 14.33 6.97
N LEU A 118 -12.45 14.85 6.41
CA LEU A 118 -13.30 15.87 7.05
C LEU A 118 -14.13 15.31 8.21
N GLN A 119 -14.39 13.99 8.23
CA GLN A 119 -15.24 13.32 9.22
C GLN A 119 -14.46 12.74 10.41
N ALA A 120 -13.21 12.38 10.25
CA ALA A 120 -12.31 11.99 11.33
C ALA A 120 -10.91 11.95 10.71
N ARG A 121 -9.90 12.46 11.43
CA ARG A 121 -8.52 12.20 11.03
C ARG A 121 -8.26 10.72 11.25
N VAL A 122 -8.47 9.91 10.21
CA VAL A 122 -7.98 8.53 10.19
C VAL A 122 -6.46 8.65 10.26
N THR A 123 -5.87 8.20 11.36
CA THR A 123 -4.43 8.16 11.53
C THR A 123 -3.92 6.77 11.15
N VAL A 124 -2.98 6.71 10.22
CA VAL A 124 -2.42 5.46 9.69
C VAL A 124 -0.92 5.44 9.95
N ALA A 125 -0.47 4.56 10.83
CA ALA A 125 0.94 4.32 11.06
C ALA A 125 1.51 3.36 10.01
N TYR A 126 2.75 3.58 9.58
CA TYR A 126 3.45 2.69 8.67
C TYR A 126 4.95 2.67 8.94
N LEU A 127 5.62 1.63 8.45
CA LEU A 127 7.08 1.52 8.52
C LEU A 127 7.72 2.55 7.57
N GLY A 128 8.23 3.64 8.14
CA GLY A 128 8.82 4.75 7.43
C GLY A 128 10.20 4.46 6.82
N PRO A 129 10.83 5.48 6.22
CA PRO A 129 10.34 6.86 6.09
C PRO A 129 9.36 7.06 4.91
N GLN A 130 8.91 8.29 4.67
CA GLN A 130 8.11 8.67 3.49
C GLN A 130 8.74 8.18 2.18
N GLY A 131 7.94 7.58 1.31
CA GLY A 131 8.36 7.09 0.00
C GLY A 131 8.81 5.62 -0.02
N THR A 132 8.84 4.94 1.12
CA THR A 132 9.02 3.47 1.15
C THR A 132 7.85 2.74 0.51
N TYR A 133 8.01 1.44 0.23
CA TYR A 133 6.92 0.59 -0.23
C TYR A 133 5.80 0.45 0.82
N SER A 134 6.12 0.55 2.11
CA SER A 134 5.10 0.61 3.18
C SER A 134 4.27 1.89 3.09
N HIS A 135 4.90 3.03 2.79
CA HIS A 135 4.17 4.27 2.51
C HIS A 135 3.27 4.11 1.28
N ALA A 136 3.78 3.54 0.19
CA ALA A 136 3.00 3.27 -1.01
C ALA A 136 1.81 2.33 -0.75
N ALA A 137 2.00 1.28 0.06
CA ALA A 137 0.93 0.38 0.48
C ALA A 137 -0.14 1.11 1.33
N ALA A 138 0.29 1.98 2.25
CA ALA A 138 -0.61 2.77 3.07
C ALA A 138 -1.41 3.79 2.23
N ARG A 139 -0.79 4.40 1.22
CA ARG A 139 -1.49 5.26 0.25
C ARG A 139 -2.45 4.48 -0.65
N ALA A 140 -2.07 3.29 -1.10
CA ALA A 140 -2.95 2.43 -1.90
C ALA A 140 -4.20 1.96 -1.14
N LEU A 141 -4.09 1.75 0.18
CA LEU A 141 -5.21 1.32 1.03
C LEU A 141 -6.18 2.46 1.40
N PHE A 142 -5.67 3.67 1.59
CA PHE A 142 -6.45 4.75 2.21
C PHE A 142 -6.52 6.08 1.41
N GLY A 143 -5.79 6.22 0.30
CA GLY A 143 -5.75 7.45 -0.51
C GLY A 143 -4.80 8.52 0.06
N TYR A 144 -5.04 9.79 -0.22
CA TYR A 144 -4.20 10.89 0.29
C TYR A 144 -4.70 11.52 1.58
N ALA A 145 -5.96 11.31 1.91
CA ALA A 145 -6.63 12.10 2.93
C ALA A 145 -6.34 11.73 4.41
N PRO A 146 -5.96 10.49 4.79
CA PRO A 146 -5.56 10.18 6.15
C PRO A 146 -4.32 10.96 6.60
N GLN A 147 -4.17 11.11 7.92
CA GLN A 147 -2.90 11.54 8.49
C GLN A 147 -1.98 10.33 8.62
N TYR A 148 -0.90 10.32 7.83
CA TYR A 148 0.11 9.29 7.88
C TYR A 148 1.14 9.56 8.98
N ILE A 149 1.44 8.52 9.78
CA ILE A 149 2.41 8.56 10.87
C ILE A 149 3.56 7.63 10.51
N GLU A 150 4.75 8.21 10.37
CA GLU A 150 5.97 7.44 10.15
C GLU A 150 6.46 6.84 11.46
N GLU A 151 6.68 5.52 11.44
CA GLU A 151 7.34 4.80 12.53
C GLU A 151 8.65 4.22 12.04
N ALA A 152 9.69 4.28 12.88
CA ALA A 152 11.03 3.80 12.52
C ALA A 152 11.14 2.27 12.49
N THR A 153 10.24 1.57 13.19
CA THR A 153 10.26 0.11 13.32
C THR A 153 8.86 -0.46 13.16
N ILE A 154 8.79 -1.76 12.82
CA ILE A 154 7.52 -2.50 12.76
C ILE A 154 6.83 -2.46 14.12
N ASP A 155 7.55 -2.72 15.20
CA ASP A 155 7.02 -2.64 16.58
C ASP A 155 6.44 -1.25 16.89
N GLY A 156 7.07 -0.17 16.39
CA GLY A 156 6.56 1.19 16.51
C GLY A 156 5.17 1.36 15.86
N VAL A 157 4.93 0.72 14.70
CA VAL A 157 3.62 0.71 14.04
C VAL A 157 2.58 0.02 14.91
N PHE A 158 2.88 -1.17 15.45
CA PHE A 158 1.98 -1.88 16.34
C PHE A 158 1.69 -1.07 17.61
N GLU A 159 2.70 -0.48 18.22
CA GLU A 159 2.54 0.32 19.42
C GLU A 159 1.72 1.59 19.18
N SER A 160 1.87 2.21 18.00
CA SER A 160 1.03 3.31 17.55
C SER A 160 -0.46 2.92 17.57
N VAL A 161 -0.80 1.72 17.08
CA VAL A 161 -2.18 1.21 17.06
C VAL A 161 -2.64 0.82 18.46
N ARG A 162 -1.85 0.04 19.21
CA ARG A 162 -2.19 -0.41 20.58
C ARG A 162 -2.49 0.78 21.49
N ARG A 163 -1.67 1.82 21.46
CA ARG A 163 -1.87 3.07 22.25
C ARG A 163 -2.92 4.01 21.69
N GLY A 164 -3.47 3.75 20.50
CA GLY A 164 -4.46 4.62 19.85
C GLY A 164 -3.89 5.93 19.29
N ARG A 165 -2.56 6.02 19.08
CA ARG A 165 -1.95 7.11 18.31
C ARG A 165 -2.36 7.03 16.83
N ALA A 166 -2.43 5.80 16.32
CA ALA A 166 -2.96 5.46 15.01
C ALA A 166 -4.23 4.62 15.15
N VAL A 167 -5.22 4.86 14.30
CA VAL A 167 -6.41 4.00 14.18
C VAL A 167 -6.03 2.69 13.49
N TYR A 168 -5.17 2.79 12.47
CA TYR A 168 -4.69 1.65 11.69
C TYR A 168 -3.17 1.65 11.55
N GLY A 169 -2.60 0.47 11.35
CA GLY A 169 -1.20 0.28 11.00
C GLY A 169 -1.08 -0.47 9.67
N VAL A 170 -0.06 -0.17 8.88
CA VAL A 170 0.26 -0.90 7.65
C VAL A 170 1.67 -1.48 7.76
N VAL A 171 1.76 -2.80 7.72
CA VAL A 171 3.03 -3.54 7.88
C VAL A 171 3.18 -4.61 6.81
N PRO A 172 4.40 -4.82 6.27
CA PRO A 172 4.69 -5.95 5.40
C PRO A 172 4.76 -7.23 6.24
N ILE A 173 4.16 -8.33 5.76
CA ILE A 173 4.22 -9.63 6.45
C ILE A 173 4.90 -10.71 5.63
N GLU A 174 4.98 -10.55 4.31
CA GLU A 174 5.57 -11.53 3.41
C GLU A 174 6.04 -10.85 2.13
N ASN A 175 7.22 -11.23 1.63
CA ASN A 175 7.71 -10.87 0.31
C ASN A 175 7.93 -12.14 -0.53
N SER A 176 7.57 -12.11 -1.80
CA SER A 176 7.64 -13.29 -2.68
C SER A 176 9.06 -13.80 -2.94
N THR A 177 10.09 -12.99 -2.69
CA THR A 177 11.50 -13.34 -2.90
C THR A 177 12.22 -13.65 -1.58
N GLU A 178 11.91 -12.92 -0.50
CA GLU A 178 12.63 -13.03 0.79
C GLU A 178 11.85 -13.81 1.86
N GLY A 179 10.59 -14.17 1.60
CA GLY A 179 9.72 -14.86 2.54
C GLY A 179 9.11 -13.93 3.61
N SER A 180 8.78 -14.49 4.76
CA SER A 180 8.06 -13.80 5.83
C SER A 180 8.86 -12.69 6.50
N VAL A 181 8.17 -11.60 6.85
CA VAL A 181 8.75 -10.51 7.65
C VAL A 181 8.61 -10.85 9.13
N ALA A 182 9.64 -11.51 9.66
CA ALA A 182 9.68 -12.06 11.02
C ALA A 182 9.14 -11.10 12.10
N GLY A 183 9.62 -9.85 12.12
CA GLY A 183 9.19 -8.86 13.12
C GLY A 183 7.70 -8.53 13.09
N ALA A 184 7.06 -8.54 11.91
CA ALA A 184 5.63 -8.30 11.80
C ALA A 184 4.80 -9.50 12.30
N ILE A 185 5.27 -10.72 12.02
CA ILE A 185 4.63 -11.94 12.51
C ILE A 185 4.75 -12.03 14.04
N ASP A 186 5.93 -11.74 14.59
CA ASP A 186 6.15 -11.74 16.03
C ASP A 186 5.26 -10.70 16.74
N ALA A 187 5.19 -9.47 16.21
CA ALA A 187 4.34 -8.43 16.77
C ALA A 187 2.84 -8.75 16.69
N LEU A 188 2.39 -9.50 15.66
CA LEU A 188 1.03 -10.04 15.61
C LEU A 188 0.79 -11.08 16.70
N ILE A 189 1.74 -12.00 16.91
CA ILE A 189 1.66 -13.05 17.94
C ILE A 189 1.60 -12.44 19.35
N GLU A 190 2.37 -11.39 19.61
CA GLU A 190 2.32 -10.63 20.88
C GLU A 190 0.93 -10.04 21.17
N GLY A 191 0.12 -9.83 20.13
CA GLY A 191 -1.28 -9.43 20.25
C GLY A 191 -1.50 -7.92 20.38
N GLY A 192 -2.72 -7.56 20.78
CA GLY A 192 -3.18 -6.16 20.88
C GLY A 192 -3.63 -5.53 19.55
N CYS A 193 -3.40 -6.22 18.43
CA CYS A 193 -3.84 -5.83 17.09
C CYS A 193 -4.38 -7.05 16.34
N ARG A 194 -5.31 -6.81 15.41
CA ARG A 194 -5.88 -7.81 14.50
C ARG A 194 -5.73 -7.37 13.05
N ILE A 195 -5.54 -8.33 12.16
CA ILE A 195 -5.51 -8.08 10.71
C ILE A 195 -6.95 -7.84 10.24
N ARG A 196 -7.15 -6.71 9.56
CA ARG A 196 -8.46 -6.28 9.04
C ARG A 196 -8.55 -6.31 7.52
N ARG A 197 -7.41 -6.27 6.83
CA ARG A 197 -7.33 -6.30 5.37
C ARG A 197 -5.91 -6.66 4.94
N GLU A 198 -5.78 -7.25 3.75
CA GLU A 198 -4.50 -7.42 3.09
C GLU A 198 -4.43 -6.67 1.75
N LEU A 199 -3.21 -6.37 1.33
CA LEU A 199 -2.87 -5.77 0.04
C LEU A 199 -1.62 -6.47 -0.49
N VAL A 200 -1.65 -6.93 -1.73
CA VAL A 200 -0.43 -7.38 -2.43
C VAL A 200 0.02 -6.27 -3.35
N LEU A 201 1.21 -5.71 -3.09
CA LEU A 201 1.81 -4.65 -3.89
C LEU A 201 2.98 -5.22 -4.72
N PRO A 202 2.92 -5.15 -6.06
CA PRO A 202 4.07 -5.43 -6.92
C PRO A 202 5.22 -4.46 -6.63
N ILE A 203 6.41 -5.00 -6.38
CA ILE A 203 7.61 -4.22 -6.08
C ILE A 203 8.39 -4.02 -7.36
N LYS A 204 8.28 -2.81 -7.93
CA LYS A 204 9.04 -2.38 -9.10
C LYS A 204 10.13 -1.42 -8.64
N HIS A 205 11.37 -1.88 -8.67
CA HIS A 205 12.51 -1.02 -8.36
C HIS A 205 12.77 -0.10 -9.54
N CYS A 206 12.90 1.18 -9.24
CA CYS A 206 13.25 2.22 -10.18
C CYS A 206 14.70 2.66 -9.92
N LEU A 207 15.45 2.94 -10.98
CA LEU A 207 16.69 3.68 -10.92
C LEU A 207 16.35 5.17 -11.05
N LEU A 208 16.60 5.95 -10.01
CA LEU A 208 16.27 7.37 -9.93
C LEU A 208 17.54 8.22 -9.90
N SER A 209 17.60 9.28 -10.69
CA SER A 209 18.76 10.18 -10.72
C SER A 209 18.41 11.52 -11.37
N ASN A 210 19.18 12.55 -11.04
CA ASN A 210 19.12 13.86 -11.70
C ASN A 210 19.96 13.91 -13.00
N VAL A 211 20.76 12.88 -13.29
CA VAL A 211 21.52 12.79 -14.54
C VAL A 211 20.64 12.25 -15.67
N GLU A 212 20.92 12.69 -16.90
CA GLU A 212 20.14 12.27 -18.08
C GLU A 212 20.65 10.93 -18.64
N SER A 213 21.97 10.68 -18.58
CA SER A 213 22.58 9.45 -19.11
C SER A 213 23.09 8.51 -18.02
N LEU A 214 22.86 7.20 -18.21
CA LEU A 214 23.43 6.14 -17.37
C LEU A 214 24.98 6.21 -17.28
N SER A 215 25.65 6.72 -18.32
CA SER A 215 27.11 6.85 -18.34
C SER A 215 27.65 7.87 -17.32
N GLU A 216 26.81 8.78 -16.85
CA GLU A 216 27.18 9.83 -15.89
C GLU A 216 27.06 9.35 -14.44
N VAL A 217 26.36 8.24 -14.20
CA VAL A 217 26.18 7.65 -12.88
C VAL A 217 27.50 7.10 -12.37
N ARG A 218 27.95 7.60 -11.21
CA ARG A 218 29.19 7.15 -10.53
C ARG A 218 28.93 6.43 -9.22
N ARG A 219 27.79 6.68 -8.58
CA ARG A 219 27.40 6.08 -7.30
C ARG A 219 25.95 5.62 -7.35
N VAL A 220 25.67 4.45 -6.76
CA VAL A 220 24.33 3.91 -6.62
C VAL A 220 24.01 3.68 -5.15
N TYR A 221 23.01 4.39 -4.65
CA TYR A 221 22.53 4.33 -3.28
C TYR A 221 21.31 3.42 -3.18
N SER A 222 21.27 2.49 -2.23
CA SER A 222 20.00 1.88 -1.80
C SER A 222 20.14 1.07 -0.51
N HIS A 223 19.03 0.51 -0.05
CA HIS A 223 19.03 -0.51 0.98
C HIS A 223 19.71 -1.80 0.46
N PRO A 224 20.50 -2.53 1.26
CA PRO A 224 21.20 -3.74 0.83
C PRO A 224 20.32 -4.76 0.12
N GLN A 225 19.08 -4.94 0.58
CA GLN A 225 18.11 -5.85 -0.04
C GLN A 225 17.71 -5.40 -1.47
N ALA A 226 17.47 -4.10 -1.69
CA ALA A 226 17.10 -3.60 -3.00
C ALA A 226 18.29 -3.68 -3.98
N LEU A 227 19.51 -3.45 -3.51
CA LEU A 227 20.75 -3.66 -4.30
C LEU A 227 20.91 -5.13 -4.68
N ALA A 228 20.71 -6.04 -3.73
CA ALA A 228 20.79 -7.47 -3.98
C ALA A 228 19.77 -7.94 -5.03
N GLN A 229 18.57 -7.35 -5.01
CA GLN A 229 17.49 -7.64 -5.96
C GLN A 229 17.69 -7.03 -7.35
N CYS A 230 18.68 -6.15 -7.56
CA CYS A 230 18.96 -5.51 -8.86
C CYS A 230 20.38 -5.79 -9.35
N ARG A 231 21.04 -6.82 -8.81
CA ARG A 231 22.48 -7.05 -8.99
C ARG A 231 22.83 -7.29 -10.46
N LYS A 232 22.04 -8.06 -11.20
CA LYS A 232 22.32 -8.35 -12.62
C LYS A 232 22.18 -7.08 -13.47
N TYR A 233 21.16 -6.28 -13.20
CA TYR A 233 20.97 -5.00 -13.90
C TYR A 233 22.17 -4.07 -13.67
N LEU A 234 22.61 -3.91 -12.41
CA LEU A 234 23.74 -3.05 -12.05
C LEU A 234 25.04 -3.54 -12.70
N ALA A 235 25.31 -4.84 -12.68
CA ALA A 235 26.52 -5.41 -13.30
C ALA A 235 26.58 -5.16 -14.82
N ASN A 236 25.44 -5.20 -15.50
CA ASN A 236 25.36 -5.04 -16.95
C ASN A 236 25.37 -3.57 -17.41
N ASN A 237 24.77 -2.66 -16.64
CA ASN A 237 24.53 -1.29 -17.09
C ASN A 237 25.41 -0.26 -16.37
N LEU A 238 25.83 -0.55 -15.13
CA LEU A 238 26.60 0.36 -14.26
C LEU A 238 27.80 -0.35 -13.62
N PRO A 239 28.66 -1.06 -14.39
CA PRO A 239 29.74 -1.88 -13.82
C PRO A 239 30.81 -1.08 -13.07
N GLN A 240 30.91 0.22 -13.34
CA GLN A 240 31.91 1.11 -12.74
C GLN A 240 31.33 1.97 -11.59
N ALA A 241 30.03 1.86 -11.32
CA ALA A 241 29.41 2.66 -10.27
C ALA A 241 29.72 2.08 -8.88
N GLN A 242 30.08 2.94 -7.95
CA GLN A 242 30.28 2.56 -6.55
C GLN A 242 28.92 2.30 -5.87
N ILE A 243 28.77 1.15 -5.22
CA ILE A 243 27.58 0.82 -4.45
C ILE A 243 27.68 1.42 -3.04
N VAL A 244 26.64 2.16 -2.64
CA VAL A 244 26.55 2.81 -1.32
C VAL A 244 25.30 2.31 -0.59
N HIS A 245 25.51 1.76 0.60
CA HIS A 245 24.43 1.22 1.42
C HIS A 245 23.76 2.32 2.25
N THR A 246 22.44 2.29 2.31
CA THR A 246 21.62 3.22 3.10
C THR A 246 20.61 2.46 3.95
N ALA A 247 20.04 3.12 4.97
CA ALA A 247 19.09 2.51 5.88
C ALA A 247 17.72 2.20 5.25
N SER A 248 17.34 2.86 4.15
CA SER A 248 16.10 2.60 3.43
C SER A 248 16.19 3.04 1.97
N THR A 249 15.32 2.49 1.12
CA THR A 249 15.24 2.89 -0.29
C THR A 249 14.84 4.36 -0.46
N ALA A 250 13.98 4.88 0.40
CA ALA A 250 13.59 6.28 0.37
C ALA A 250 14.73 7.22 0.80
N LEU A 251 15.49 6.86 1.86
CA LEU A 251 16.70 7.62 2.22
C LEU A 251 17.70 7.63 1.06
N ALA A 252 17.84 6.52 0.34
CA ALA A 252 18.71 6.46 -0.84
C ALA A 252 18.34 7.47 -1.92
N VAL A 253 17.05 7.64 -2.21
CA VAL A 253 16.58 8.65 -3.17
C VAL A 253 16.94 10.06 -2.70
N ARG A 254 16.82 10.33 -1.40
CA ARG A 254 17.20 11.61 -0.82
C ARG A 254 18.69 11.90 -1.00
N GLU A 255 19.54 10.93 -0.67
CA GLU A 255 21.00 11.05 -0.81
C GLU A 255 21.40 11.24 -2.28
N ALA A 256 20.81 10.48 -3.20
CA ALA A 256 21.07 10.61 -4.63
C ALA A 256 20.62 11.96 -5.20
N GLY A 257 19.52 12.53 -4.69
CA GLY A 257 19.06 13.87 -5.10
C GLY A 257 20.06 14.98 -4.78
N GLY A 258 20.88 14.81 -3.74
CA GLY A 258 21.97 15.74 -3.39
C GLY A 258 23.31 15.46 -4.09
N ASP A 259 23.41 14.38 -4.86
CA ASP A 259 24.64 13.94 -5.52
C ASP A 259 24.55 14.15 -7.04
N ALA A 260 25.36 15.06 -7.57
CA ALA A 260 25.40 15.40 -9.00
C ALA A 260 25.69 14.22 -9.94
N SER A 261 26.22 13.10 -9.42
CA SER A 261 26.49 11.87 -10.19
C SER A 261 25.88 10.63 -9.54
N GLY A 262 24.92 10.84 -8.64
CA GLY A 262 24.30 9.80 -7.83
C GLY A 262 23.04 9.27 -8.47
N ALA A 263 22.85 7.96 -8.40
CA ALA A 263 21.58 7.31 -8.66
C ALA A 263 21.12 6.56 -7.41
N ALA A 264 19.81 6.39 -7.26
CA ALA A 264 19.22 5.58 -6.21
C ALA A 264 18.41 4.44 -6.78
N ILE A 265 18.33 3.33 -6.05
CA ILE A 265 17.29 2.33 -6.28
C ILE A 265 16.18 2.56 -5.26
N GLY A 266 14.96 2.80 -5.75
CA GLY A 266 13.82 3.09 -4.88
C GLY A 266 12.48 2.89 -5.55
N SER A 267 11.42 3.28 -4.85
CA SER A 267 10.07 3.32 -5.41
C SER A 267 9.91 4.55 -6.31
N SER A 268 9.01 4.49 -7.29
CA SER A 268 8.62 5.67 -8.07
C SER A 268 8.06 6.78 -7.18
N LEU A 269 7.31 6.40 -6.14
CA LEU A 269 6.76 7.32 -5.15
C LEU A 269 7.85 8.12 -4.41
N ALA A 270 9.00 7.51 -4.10
CA ALA A 270 10.11 8.23 -3.48
C ALA A 270 10.68 9.29 -4.45
N GLY A 271 10.77 8.98 -5.74
CA GLY A 271 11.17 9.94 -6.78
C GLY A 271 10.22 11.13 -6.86
N GLU A 272 8.92 10.87 -6.90
CA GLU A 272 7.87 11.91 -6.91
C GLU A 272 7.97 12.83 -5.70
N ILE A 273 8.08 12.27 -4.50
CA ILE A 273 8.14 13.04 -3.25
C ILE A 273 9.41 13.89 -3.16
N MET A 274 10.53 13.38 -3.66
CA MET A 274 11.85 14.01 -3.52
C MET A 274 12.28 14.81 -4.74
N GLY A 275 11.46 14.86 -5.80
CA GLY A 275 11.78 15.54 -7.05
C GLY A 275 12.95 14.92 -7.81
N VAL A 276 13.19 13.60 -7.64
CA VAL A 276 14.28 12.88 -8.34
C VAL A 276 13.68 12.06 -9.49
N PRO A 277 14.00 12.38 -10.76
CA PRO A 277 13.42 11.70 -11.92
C PRO A 277 13.73 10.21 -11.97
N VAL A 278 12.81 9.45 -12.56
CA VAL A 278 13.01 8.03 -12.85
C VAL A 278 13.78 7.89 -14.17
N LEU A 279 14.99 7.35 -14.09
CA LEU A 279 15.83 7.09 -15.27
C LEU A 279 15.45 5.76 -15.93
N ARG A 280 15.16 4.74 -15.13
CA ARG A 280 14.69 3.41 -15.59
C ARG A 280 13.75 2.79 -14.57
N GLU A 281 12.71 2.13 -15.06
CA GLU A 281 11.77 1.35 -14.25
C GLU A 281 12.01 -0.15 -14.39
N GLY A 282 11.66 -0.91 -13.36
CA GLY A 282 11.62 -2.37 -13.45
C GLY A 282 13.00 -3.02 -13.52
N ILE A 283 13.98 -2.48 -12.78
CA ILE A 283 15.38 -2.94 -12.83
C ILE A 283 15.68 -4.16 -11.94
N GLN A 284 14.66 -4.70 -11.25
CA GLN A 284 14.81 -5.89 -10.42
C GLN A 284 15.10 -7.15 -11.26
N ASP A 285 15.93 -8.04 -10.71
CA ASP A 285 16.36 -9.27 -11.35
C ASP A 285 15.21 -10.30 -11.50
N ILE A 286 14.19 -10.23 -10.63
CA ILE A 286 13.00 -11.08 -10.65
C ILE A 286 11.78 -10.23 -10.94
N ALA A 287 11.13 -10.45 -12.09
CA ALA A 287 9.97 -9.67 -12.52
C ALA A 287 8.76 -9.81 -11.58
N PHE A 288 8.56 -11.01 -11.00
CA PHE A 288 7.43 -11.32 -10.11
C PHE A 288 7.77 -11.06 -8.62
N ASN A 289 8.26 -9.87 -8.30
CA ASN A 289 8.48 -9.43 -6.92
C ASN A 289 7.23 -8.73 -6.40
N ALA A 290 6.64 -9.25 -5.33
CA ALA A 290 5.49 -8.65 -4.67
C ALA A 290 5.63 -8.77 -3.16
N THR A 291 5.11 -7.77 -2.44
CA THR A 291 5.05 -7.79 -0.98
C THR A 291 3.60 -7.78 -0.54
N ARG A 292 3.25 -8.71 0.34
CA ARG A 292 1.97 -8.76 1.03
C ARG A 292 2.04 -7.89 2.27
N PHE A 293 1.23 -6.85 2.26
CA PHE A 293 1.00 -5.95 3.38
C PHE A 293 -0.32 -6.28 4.05
N VAL A 294 -0.40 -6.01 5.36
CA VAL A 294 -1.65 -6.07 6.11
C VAL A 294 -1.95 -4.74 6.77
N MET A 295 -3.24 -4.43 6.80
CA MET A 295 -3.83 -3.37 7.60
C MET A 295 -4.23 -3.96 8.95
N ILE A 296 -3.60 -3.48 10.02
CA ILE A 296 -3.91 -3.87 11.40
C ILE A 296 -4.80 -2.82 12.09
N GLY A 297 -5.64 -3.27 13.02
CA GLY A 297 -6.46 -2.43 13.89
C GLY A 297 -6.78 -3.15 15.20
N LYS A 298 -7.62 -2.56 16.06
CA LYS A 298 -8.01 -3.20 17.34
C LYS A 298 -9.13 -4.23 17.20
N ASP A 299 -9.99 -4.04 16.20
CA ASP A 299 -11.19 -4.85 15.97
C ASP A 299 -11.06 -5.70 14.70
N ASP A 300 -11.88 -6.74 14.57
CA ASP A 300 -11.95 -7.58 13.37
C ASP A 300 -12.58 -6.86 12.16
N ALA A 301 -12.42 -7.46 10.98
CA ALA A 301 -13.25 -7.12 9.83
C ALA A 301 -14.59 -7.89 9.91
N LYS A 302 -15.56 -7.47 9.10
CA LYS A 302 -16.81 -8.22 8.92
C LYS A 302 -16.62 -9.27 7.82
N PRO A 303 -17.39 -10.38 7.84
CA PRO A 303 -17.39 -11.35 6.74
C PRO A 303 -17.78 -10.69 5.42
N THR A 304 -17.10 -11.09 4.34
CA THR A 304 -17.37 -10.66 2.96
C THR A 304 -17.68 -11.82 2.01
N GLY A 305 -17.55 -13.07 2.48
CA GLY A 305 -17.76 -14.30 1.71
C GLY A 305 -16.56 -14.69 0.84
N ARG A 306 -15.51 -13.84 0.80
CA ARG A 306 -14.22 -14.14 0.17
C ARG A 306 -13.11 -13.68 1.10
N ASP A 307 -13.03 -14.35 2.24
CA ASP A 307 -12.17 -13.95 3.34
C ASP A 307 -10.98 -14.89 3.50
N ARG A 308 -10.05 -14.45 4.34
CA ARG A 308 -8.92 -15.21 4.87
C ARG A 308 -8.96 -15.09 6.38
N THR A 309 -8.65 -16.19 7.06
CA THR A 309 -8.43 -16.20 8.50
C THR A 309 -7.00 -16.57 8.79
N THR A 310 -6.28 -15.71 9.52
CA THR A 310 -4.94 -15.98 10.03
C THR A 310 -5.04 -16.29 11.51
N PHE A 311 -4.46 -17.40 11.93
CA PHE A 311 -4.41 -17.80 13.33
C PHE A 311 -3.09 -18.49 13.65
N THR A 312 -2.82 -18.60 14.94
CA THR A 312 -1.68 -19.36 15.44
C THR A 312 -2.12 -20.50 16.31
N PHE A 313 -1.29 -21.54 16.39
CA PHE A 313 -1.43 -22.57 17.41
C PHE A 313 -0.10 -23.10 17.90
N ILE A 314 -0.11 -23.66 19.11
CA ILE A 314 1.03 -24.36 19.73
C ILE A 314 0.64 -25.81 19.93
N ILE A 315 1.45 -26.74 19.44
CA ILE A 315 1.21 -28.18 19.62
C ILE A 315 1.29 -28.52 21.12
N ALA A 316 0.33 -29.30 21.61
CA ALA A 316 0.25 -29.67 23.02
C ALA A 316 1.43 -30.56 23.47
N ASP A 317 1.76 -31.57 22.66
CA ASP A 317 2.88 -32.48 22.90
C ASP A 317 3.79 -32.57 21.66
N GLU A 318 4.95 -31.93 21.74
CA GLU A 318 5.94 -31.90 20.65
C GLU A 318 6.70 -33.22 20.49
N THR A 319 6.59 -34.14 21.46
CA THR A 319 7.22 -35.46 21.40
C THR A 319 6.36 -36.50 20.67
N GLU A 320 5.08 -36.19 20.46
CA GLU A 320 4.13 -37.11 19.84
C GLU A 320 4.33 -37.17 18.32
N ARG A 321 4.64 -38.37 17.80
CA ARG A 321 4.84 -38.59 16.36
C ARG A 321 3.59 -38.23 15.57
N GLY A 322 3.72 -37.32 14.60
CA GLY A 322 2.63 -36.92 13.71
C GLY A 322 1.64 -35.93 14.32
N ALA A 323 1.98 -35.28 15.44
CA ALA A 323 1.11 -34.30 16.10
C ALA A 323 0.68 -33.16 15.15
N LEU A 324 1.63 -32.61 14.37
CA LEU A 324 1.34 -31.57 13.39
C LEU A 324 0.38 -32.08 12.30
N ARG A 325 0.62 -33.26 11.74
CA ARG A 325 -0.27 -33.87 10.72
C ARG A 325 -1.69 -34.02 11.26
N ARG A 326 -1.86 -34.58 12.46
CA ARG A 326 -3.18 -34.80 13.07
C ARG A 326 -3.88 -33.48 13.40
N THR A 327 -3.12 -32.45 13.74
CA THR A 327 -3.66 -31.11 14.00
C THR A 327 -4.15 -30.49 12.69
N LEU A 328 -3.33 -30.50 11.64
CA LEU A 328 -3.69 -29.96 10.33
C LEU A 328 -4.83 -30.74 9.64
N GLY A 329 -4.94 -32.05 9.90
CA GLY A 329 -6.03 -32.88 9.38
C GLY A 329 -7.42 -32.37 9.76
N VAL A 330 -7.56 -31.64 10.87
CA VAL A 330 -8.82 -31.00 11.27
C VAL A 330 -9.31 -30.00 10.22
N LEU A 331 -8.40 -29.29 9.54
CA LEU A 331 -8.77 -28.36 8.48
C LEU A 331 -9.37 -29.11 7.27
N GLU A 332 -8.73 -30.21 6.88
CA GLU A 332 -9.19 -31.08 5.78
C GLU A 332 -10.55 -31.72 6.11
N ASP A 333 -10.72 -32.25 7.32
CA ASP A 333 -11.96 -32.88 7.79
C ASP A 333 -13.16 -31.91 7.77
N ASN A 334 -12.89 -30.60 7.88
CA ASN A 334 -13.90 -29.54 7.82
C ASN A 334 -13.98 -28.86 6.44
N GLY A 335 -13.23 -29.32 5.43
CA GLY A 335 -13.23 -28.73 4.09
C GLY A 335 -12.68 -27.30 4.04
N VAL A 336 -11.71 -26.98 4.91
CA VAL A 336 -11.07 -25.67 4.99
C VAL A 336 -9.73 -25.69 4.26
N ASN A 337 -9.59 -24.86 3.23
CA ASN A 337 -8.35 -24.77 2.45
C ASN A 337 -7.28 -23.94 3.18
N MET A 338 -6.07 -24.48 3.30
CA MET A 338 -4.93 -23.80 3.92
C MET A 338 -4.02 -23.22 2.85
N THR A 339 -3.68 -21.93 2.98
CA THR A 339 -2.88 -21.17 1.99
C THR A 339 -1.49 -20.80 2.47
N ARG A 340 -1.23 -20.83 3.78
CA ARG A 340 0.10 -20.57 4.35
C ARG A 340 0.28 -21.36 5.64
N ILE A 341 1.49 -21.87 5.84
CA ILE A 341 1.97 -22.44 7.11
C ILE A 341 3.41 -21.99 7.34
N GLU A 342 3.69 -21.48 8.54
CA GLU A 342 5.03 -21.09 8.96
C GLU A 342 5.23 -21.49 10.43
N SER A 343 6.42 -21.99 10.78
CA SER A 343 6.79 -22.26 12.18
C SER A 343 7.72 -21.16 12.70
N ARG A 344 7.49 -20.74 13.94
CA ARG A 344 8.29 -19.74 14.65
C ARG A 344 8.72 -20.29 16.00
N PRO A 345 9.97 -20.10 16.45
CA PRO A 345 10.35 -20.46 17.80
C PRO A 345 9.59 -19.58 18.81
N SER A 346 9.04 -20.20 19.84
CA SER A 346 8.40 -19.50 20.95
C SER A 346 9.44 -18.72 21.76
N ARG A 347 9.08 -17.49 22.16
CA ARG A 347 9.94 -16.65 23.01
C ARG A 347 9.87 -17.05 24.48
N ASP A 348 8.82 -17.77 24.88
CA ASP A 348 8.56 -18.12 26.29
C ASP A 348 9.26 -19.41 26.73
N ARG A 349 9.56 -20.32 25.79
CA ARG A 349 10.20 -21.61 26.09
C ARG A 349 11.08 -22.08 24.94
N ALA A 350 12.30 -22.51 25.26
CA ALA A 350 13.21 -23.10 24.29
C ALA A 350 12.60 -24.33 23.61
N TRP A 351 12.82 -24.45 22.29
CA TRP A 351 12.41 -25.57 21.43
C TRP A 351 10.91 -25.75 21.24
N ARG A 352 10.10 -24.83 21.77
CA ARG A 352 8.67 -24.78 21.49
C ARG A 352 8.39 -24.00 20.22
N TYR A 353 7.43 -24.43 19.41
CA TYR A 353 7.07 -23.75 18.17
C TYR A 353 5.64 -23.20 18.17
N VAL A 354 5.50 -21.99 17.64
CA VAL A 354 4.21 -21.38 17.27
C VAL A 354 4.04 -21.57 15.77
N PHE A 355 2.96 -22.22 15.37
CA PHE A 355 2.58 -22.36 13.96
C PHE A 355 1.65 -21.22 13.58
N VAL A 356 1.97 -20.51 12.50
CA VAL A 356 1.14 -19.43 11.94
C VAL A 356 0.51 -19.94 10.64
N ILE A 357 -0.81 -19.88 10.58
CA ILE A 357 -1.61 -20.46 9.50
C ILE A 357 -2.48 -19.39 8.85
N ASP A 358 -2.57 -19.41 7.53
CA ASP A 358 -3.63 -18.73 6.78
C ASP A 358 -4.56 -19.75 6.15
N VAL A 359 -5.87 -19.61 6.36
CA VAL A 359 -6.91 -20.41 5.71
C VAL A 359 -7.87 -19.54 4.90
N GLU A 360 -8.50 -20.12 3.90
CA GLU A 360 -9.61 -19.49 3.18
C GLU A 360 -10.89 -19.58 4.01
N GLY A 361 -11.64 -18.47 4.06
CA GLY A 361 -12.86 -18.33 4.83
C GLY A 361 -12.73 -17.40 6.04
N HIS A 362 -13.87 -16.91 6.51
CA HIS A 362 -14.01 -16.10 7.71
C HIS A 362 -14.22 -17.01 8.92
N ARG A 363 -13.78 -16.61 10.12
CA ARG A 363 -14.01 -17.42 11.35
C ARG A 363 -15.48 -17.61 11.72
N GLU A 364 -16.38 -16.86 11.09
CA GLU A 364 -17.83 -16.95 11.29
C GLU A 364 -18.48 -17.90 10.27
N ASP A 365 -17.73 -18.35 9.26
CA ASP A 365 -18.20 -19.37 8.33
C ASP A 365 -18.30 -20.71 9.08
N GLU A 366 -19.38 -21.46 8.87
CA GLU A 366 -19.68 -22.68 9.63
C GLU A 366 -18.52 -23.69 9.64
N ASN A 367 -17.89 -23.90 8.48
CA ASN A 367 -16.76 -24.82 8.33
C ASN A 367 -15.49 -24.34 9.05
N VAL A 368 -15.17 -23.04 8.96
CA VAL A 368 -13.99 -22.47 9.63
C VAL A 368 -14.20 -22.41 11.14
N ALA A 369 -15.39 -22.02 11.60
CA ALA A 369 -15.74 -21.99 13.01
C ALA A 369 -15.64 -23.39 13.63
N ALA A 370 -16.18 -24.42 12.95
CA ALA A 370 -16.07 -25.81 13.38
C ALA A 370 -14.61 -26.29 13.42
N ALA A 371 -13.81 -25.94 12.41
CA ALA A 371 -12.39 -26.28 12.37
C ALA A 371 -11.60 -25.63 13.52
N LEU A 372 -11.83 -24.34 13.80
CA LEU A 372 -11.17 -23.61 14.88
C LEU A 372 -11.54 -24.20 16.25
N ALA A 373 -12.81 -24.51 16.50
CA ALA A 373 -13.26 -25.13 17.74
C ALA A 373 -12.65 -26.53 17.93
N ALA A 374 -12.60 -27.33 16.87
CA ALA A 374 -11.97 -28.65 16.92
C ALA A 374 -10.45 -28.57 17.15
N LEU A 375 -9.77 -27.60 16.53
CA LEU A 375 -8.35 -27.34 16.75
C LEU A 375 -8.07 -26.94 18.21
N GLU A 376 -8.90 -26.05 18.78
CA GLU A 376 -8.74 -25.55 20.15
C GLU A 376 -8.73 -26.69 21.19
N THR A 377 -9.45 -27.79 20.95
CA THR A 377 -9.42 -28.98 21.83
C THR A 377 -8.14 -29.82 21.75
N ARG A 378 -7.32 -29.63 20.70
CA ARG A 378 -6.13 -30.45 20.39
C ARG A 378 -4.81 -29.73 20.63
N VAL A 379 -4.82 -28.41 20.60
CA VAL A 379 -3.63 -27.58 20.71
C VAL A 379 -3.53 -26.99 22.11
N GLN A 380 -2.32 -26.63 22.54
CA GLN A 380 -2.13 -26.00 23.85
C GLN A 380 -2.73 -24.59 23.89
N ALA A 381 -2.62 -23.87 22.79
CA ALA A 381 -3.13 -22.53 22.63
C ALA A 381 -3.46 -22.30 21.17
N LEU A 382 -4.57 -21.61 20.91
CA LEU A 382 -4.97 -21.12 19.61
C LEU A 382 -5.26 -19.62 19.72
N THR A 383 -4.79 -18.82 18.77
CA THR A 383 -5.09 -17.38 18.77
C THR A 383 -5.39 -16.92 17.36
N VAL A 384 -6.59 -16.40 17.14
CA VAL A 384 -6.96 -15.84 15.84
C VAL A 384 -6.42 -14.41 15.73
N LEU A 385 -5.53 -14.20 14.76
CA LEU A 385 -4.86 -12.93 14.48
C LEU A 385 -5.69 -12.01 13.58
N GLY A 386 -6.70 -12.53 12.89
CA GLY A 386 -7.63 -11.74 12.10
C GLY A 386 -8.43 -12.60 11.13
N SER A 387 -9.66 -12.18 10.84
CA SER A 387 -10.46 -12.68 9.71
C SER A 387 -10.83 -11.48 8.86
N TYR A 388 -10.49 -11.52 7.57
CA TYR A 388 -10.45 -10.33 6.74
C TYR A 388 -10.60 -10.62 5.25
N PRO A 389 -11.02 -9.63 4.44
CA PRO A 389 -11.21 -9.81 3.01
C PRO A 389 -9.90 -10.23 2.33
N ARG A 390 -9.96 -11.32 1.57
CA ARG A 390 -8.82 -11.81 0.80
C ARG A 390 -8.56 -10.88 -0.38
N TYR A 391 -7.29 -10.59 -0.66
CA TYR A 391 -6.91 -9.85 -1.85
C TYR A 391 -7.32 -10.66 -3.11
N PRO A 392 -7.98 -10.05 -4.10
CA PRO A 392 -8.37 -10.77 -5.31
C PRO A 392 -7.15 -11.39 -5.97
N ASP A 393 -7.21 -12.68 -6.32
CA ASP A 393 -6.21 -13.26 -7.20
C ASP A 393 -6.19 -12.39 -8.46
N ALA A 394 -5.03 -11.80 -8.79
CA ALA A 394 -4.88 -11.12 -10.07
C ALA A 394 -5.33 -12.13 -11.14
N GLU A 395 -6.32 -11.75 -11.95
CA GLU A 395 -6.78 -12.61 -13.06
C GLU A 395 -5.54 -13.14 -13.76
N LYS A 396 -5.34 -14.46 -13.72
CA LYS A 396 -4.35 -15.13 -14.56
C LYS A 396 -4.78 -14.86 -16.00
N LYS A 397 -4.31 -13.76 -16.57
CA LYS A 397 -4.42 -13.46 -18.00
C LYS A 397 -3.27 -14.09 -18.75
#